data_AF-A0AAU2YNV4-F1
#
_entry.id   AF-A0AAU2YNV4-F1
#
_cell.length_a   1.000
_cell.length_b   1.000
_cell.length_c   1.000
_cell.angle_alpha   90.00
_cell.angle_beta   90.00
_cell.angle_gamma   90.00
#
_symmetry.space_group_name_H-M   'P 1'
#
loop_
_entity.id
_entity.type
_entity.pdbx_description
1 polymer ?
#
loop_
_entity_poly.entity_id
_entity_poly.type
_entity_poly.pdbx_seq_one_letter_code
_entity_poly.pdbx_strand_id
1 'polypeptide(L)'
;MASSIPEGTTSPAGLETELDRIEHALATGRLTTLTGTGGAGRTLLAIHAAGRVRSLYRDGVRWADLAPVHDDELLLATVCEAVGLGGRTRRGPVEALVEVVCEGLAEMHLLLVLDSCEHVRPGCAHLLGEILTTSPGLTVLATSGQPLGVRGEQCVGVLGAGADPGPGPRPPR
;
A
#
# COMPACT_ATOMS: atom_id res chain seq x y z
N MET A 1 9.99 -4.49 -16.09
CA MET A 1 8.72 -5.25 -16.24
C MET A 1 7.83 -4.80 -15.10
N ALA A 2 6.58 -4.42 -15.35
CA ALA A 2 5.72 -3.90 -14.30
C ALA A 2 5.37 -5.02 -13.31
N SER A 3 5.70 -4.80 -12.03
CA SER A 3 5.52 -5.81 -10.97
C SER A 3 4.03 -6.08 -10.76
N SER A 4 3.63 -7.31 -11.05
CA SER A 4 2.26 -7.81 -10.95
C SER A 4 2.05 -8.46 -9.57
N ILE A 5 0.80 -8.56 -9.11
CA ILE A 5 0.47 -9.17 -7.81
C ILE A 5 1.10 -10.57 -7.73
N PRO A 6 1.81 -10.91 -6.63
CA PRO A 6 2.40 -12.23 -6.44
C PRO A 6 1.38 -13.36 -6.64
N GLU A 7 1.66 -14.28 -7.55
CA GLU A 7 0.78 -15.43 -7.82
C GLU A 7 1.03 -16.54 -6.80
N GLY A 8 0.00 -16.85 -6.02
CA GLY A 8 -0.04 -18.03 -5.18
C GLY A 8 -0.22 -17.66 -3.73
N THR A 9 -1.45 -17.84 -3.24
CA THR A 9 -1.66 -18.15 -1.83
C THR A 9 -3.08 -18.66 -1.57
N THR A 10 -3.13 -19.55 -0.59
CA THR A 10 -4.22 -20.30 0.01
C THR A 10 -5.57 -19.57 0.15
N SER A 11 -6.65 -20.36 0.19
CA SER A 11 -8.03 -19.89 0.32
C SER A 11 -8.19 -18.84 1.44
N PRO A 12 -8.89 -17.72 1.20
CA PRO A 12 -9.04 -16.63 2.17
C PRO A 12 -9.95 -16.99 3.36
N ALA A 13 -10.25 -18.27 3.61
CA ALA A 13 -11.24 -18.69 4.58
C ALA A 13 -10.89 -18.18 5.99
N GLY A 14 -11.74 -17.28 6.52
CA GLY A 14 -11.54 -16.61 7.81
C GLY A 14 -10.93 -15.22 7.72
N LEU A 15 -10.63 -14.72 6.52
CA LEU A 15 -10.09 -13.38 6.26
C LEU A 15 -11.13 -12.45 5.61
N GLU A 16 -12.33 -12.93 5.30
CA GLU A 16 -13.37 -12.19 4.59
C GLU A 16 -13.73 -10.87 5.30
N THR A 17 -13.90 -10.90 6.63
CA THR A 17 -14.19 -9.68 7.41
C THR A 17 -13.07 -8.65 7.30
N GLU A 18 -11.81 -9.08 7.29
CA GLU A 18 -10.66 -8.19 7.15
C GLU A 18 -10.56 -7.65 5.72
N LEU A 19 -10.78 -8.51 4.71
CA LEU A 19 -10.82 -8.10 3.31
C LEU A 19 -11.92 -7.07 3.04
N ASP A 20 -13.12 -7.27 3.58
CA ASP A 20 -14.23 -6.34 3.41
C ASP A 20 -13.94 -4.97 4.08
N ARG A 21 -13.24 -4.96 5.22
CA ARG A 21 -12.76 -3.72 5.86
C ARG A 21 -11.72 -3.01 4.99
N ILE A 22 -10.78 -3.74 4.41
CA ILE A 22 -9.75 -3.18 3.53
C ILE A 22 -10.40 -2.61 2.27
N GLU A 23 -11.34 -3.33 1.65
CA GLU A 23 -12.10 -2.85 0.49
C GLU A 23 -12.87 -1.58 0.79
N HIS A 24 -13.56 -1.52 1.94
CA HIS A 24 -14.27 -0.32 2.36
C HIS A 24 -13.33 0.87 2.59
N ALA A 25 -12.16 0.64 3.21
CA ALA A 25 -11.15 1.67 3.41
C ALA A 25 -10.57 2.18 2.07
N LEU A 26 -10.31 1.28 1.12
CA LEU A 26 -9.83 1.64 -0.23
C LEU A 26 -10.90 2.37 -1.05
N ALA A 27 -12.19 2.11 -0.80
CA ALA A 27 -13.28 2.78 -1.49
C ALA A 27 -13.59 4.18 -0.93
N THR A 28 -13.26 4.44 0.34
CA THR A 28 -13.59 5.69 1.04
C THR A 28 -12.38 6.60 1.27
N GLY A 29 -11.18 6.06 1.18
CA GLY A 29 -9.91 6.76 1.33
C GLY A 29 -8.95 6.50 0.17
N ARG A 30 -7.88 7.29 0.11
CA ARG A 30 -6.82 7.15 -0.92
C ARG A 30 -5.53 6.51 -0.38
N LEU A 31 -5.42 6.39 0.94
CA LEU A 31 -4.30 5.74 1.60
C LEU A 31 -4.84 4.84 2.70
N THR A 32 -4.57 3.55 2.57
CA THR A 32 -4.88 2.55 3.58
C THR A 32 -3.59 1.87 4.01
N THR A 33 -3.31 1.84 5.31
CA THR A 33 -2.16 1.14 5.88
C THR A 33 -2.64 -0.04 6.71
N LEU A 34 -2.23 -1.24 6.29
CA LEU A 34 -2.41 -2.46 7.06
C LEU A 34 -1.39 -2.47 8.18
N THR A 35 -1.87 -2.30 9.40
CA THR A 35 -1.07 -2.32 10.62
C THR A 35 -1.23 -3.64 11.35
N GLY A 36 -0.18 -4.14 11.98
CA GLY A 36 -0.25 -5.44 12.66
C GLY A 36 1.12 -5.93 13.08
N THR A 37 1.15 -6.82 14.06
CA THR A 37 2.39 -7.44 14.55
C THR A 37 3.06 -8.25 13.45
N GLY A 38 4.39 -8.43 13.53
CA GLY A 38 5.15 -9.22 12.57
C GLY A 38 4.55 -10.62 12.41
N GLY A 39 4.37 -11.06 11.16
CA GLY A 39 3.77 -12.37 10.85
C GLY A 39 2.25 -12.42 10.84
N ALA A 40 1.53 -11.29 11.02
CA ALA A 40 0.06 -11.25 10.97
C ALA A 40 -0.56 -11.50 9.57
N GLY A 41 0.26 -11.77 8.54
CA GLY A 41 -0.23 -12.01 7.17
C GLY A 41 -0.65 -10.73 6.42
N ARG A 42 -0.09 -9.56 6.79
CA ARG A 42 -0.37 -8.27 6.12
C ARG A 42 -0.14 -8.33 4.60
N THR A 43 0.98 -8.90 4.17
CA THR A 43 1.30 -9.11 2.75
C THR A 43 0.26 -10.00 2.05
N LEU A 44 -0.17 -11.07 2.71
CA LEU A 44 -1.19 -11.99 2.18
C LEU A 44 -2.55 -11.30 2.01
N LEU A 45 -2.98 -10.54 3.03
CA LEU A 45 -4.19 -9.74 2.94
C LEU A 45 -4.10 -8.67 1.86
N ALA A 46 -2.94 -8.02 1.70
CA ALA A 46 -2.73 -7.05 0.64
C ALA A 46 -2.86 -7.68 -0.76
N ILE A 47 -2.32 -8.89 -0.96
CA ILE A 47 -2.46 -9.68 -2.20
C ILE A 47 -3.93 -9.96 -2.50
N HIS A 48 -4.67 -10.50 -1.53
CA HIS A 48 -6.08 -10.84 -1.72
C HIS A 48 -6.96 -9.60 -1.93
N ALA A 49 -6.77 -8.55 -1.13
CA ALA A 49 -7.50 -7.29 -1.26
C ALA A 49 -7.25 -6.67 -2.64
N ALA A 50 -5.98 -6.55 -3.05
CA ALA A 50 -5.61 -6.05 -4.36
C ALA A 50 -6.22 -6.86 -5.51
N GLY A 51 -6.31 -8.18 -5.35
CA GLY A 51 -7.01 -9.06 -6.29
C GLY A 51 -8.50 -8.76 -6.41
N ARG A 52 -9.20 -8.52 -5.28
CA ARG A 52 -10.65 -8.24 -5.24
C ARG A 52 -11.00 -6.88 -5.85
N VAL A 53 -10.18 -5.87 -5.59
CA VAL A 53 -10.44 -4.50 -6.09
C VAL A 53 -9.83 -4.21 -7.45
N ARG A 54 -9.06 -5.14 -8.04
CA ARG A 54 -8.32 -4.91 -9.29
C ARG A 54 -9.19 -4.33 -10.42
N SER A 55 -10.42 -4.78 -10.57
CA SER A 55 -11.34 -4.32 -11.62
C SER A 55 -11.84 -2.89 -11.43
N LEU A 56 -11.68 -2.30 -10.23
CA LEU A 56 -12.04 -0.91 -9.94
C LEU A 56 -11.01 0.09 -10.48
N TYR A 57 -9.79 -0.37 -10.79
CA TYR A 57 -8.69 0.49 -11.21
C TYR A 57 -8.40 0.32 -12.71
N ARG A 58 -8.70 1.36 -13.50
CA ARG A 58 -8.50 1.39 -14.96
C ARG A 58 -7.08 1.01 -15.38
N ASP A 59 -6.08 1.52 -14.68
CA ASP A 59 -4.67 1.30 -14.98
C ASP A 59 -4.08 0.12 -14.18
N GLY A 60 -4.94 -0.60 -13.45
CA GLY A 60 -4.64 -1.84 -12.75
C GLY A 60 -4.03 -1.64 -11.36
N VAL A 61 -3.36 -2.70 -10.89
CA VAL A 61 -2.66 -2.74 -9.60
C VAL A 61 -1.16 -2.86 -9.86
N ARG A 62 -0.37 -2.09 -9.13
CA ARG A 62 1.10 -2.11 -9.13
C ARG A 62 1.63 -2.52 -7.77
N TRP A 63 2.59 -3.43 -7.75
CA TRP A 63 3.18 -3.95 -6.51
C TRP A 63 4.64 -3.48 -6.34
N ALA A 64 4.94 -2.78 -5.26
CA ALA A 64 6.30 -2.43 -4.86
C ALA A 64 6.66 -3.21 -3.59
N ASP A 65 7.60 -4.15 -3.73
CA ASP A 65 8.18 -4.86 -2.58
C ASP A 65 9.31 -4.02 -1.99
N LEU A 66 9.09 -3.49 -0.78
CA LEU A 66 10.06 -2.67 -0.06
C LEU A 66 10.90 -3.48 0.93
N ALA A 67 10.75 -4.81 1.00
CA ALA A 67 11.57 -5.65 1.87
C ALA A 67 13.09 -5.52 1.62
N PRO A 68 13.60 -5.40 0.37
CA PRO A 68 15.03 -5.19 0.13
C PRO A 68 15.47 -3.72 0.21
N VAL A 69 14.53 -2.79 0.39
CA VAL A 69 14.77 -1.34 0.31
C VAL A 69 15.27 -0.81 1.64
N HIS A 70 16.39 -0.08 1.61
CA HIS A 70 17.09 0.40 2.81
C HIS A 70 17.44 1.89 2.76
N ASP A 71 17.17 2.58 1.65
CA ASP A 71 17.36 4.01 1.48
C ASP A 71 16.29 4.63 0.55
N ASP A 72 16.22 5.96 0.53
CA ASP A 72 15.21 6.71 -0.20
C ASP A 72 15.42 6.65 -1.74
N GLU A 73 16.67 6.52 -2.21
CA GLU A 73 16.96 6.40 -3.64
C GLU A 73 16.40 5.07 -4.18
N LEU A 74 16.64 3.98 -3.45
CA LEU A 74 16.14 2.66 -3.78
C LEU A 74 14.62 2.57 -3.62
N LEU A 75 14.03 3.29 -2.66
CA LEU A 75 12.58 3.41 -2.53
C LEU A 75 11.97 4.02 -3.79
N LEU A 76 12.49 5.16 -4.23
CA LEU A 76 12.01 5.85 -5.42
C LEU A 76 12.20 5.01 -6.68
N ALA A 77 13.36 4.35 -6.82
CA ALA A 77 13.63 3.45 -7.92
C ALA A 77 12.61 2.29 -7.94
N THR A 78 12.35 1.66 -6.79
CA THR A 78 11.41 0.54 -6.65
C THR A 78 9.98 0.95 -7.00
N VAL A 79 9.52 2.10 -6.50
CA VAL A 79 8.19 2.64 -6.82
C VAL A 79 8.10 2.95 -8.31
N CYS A 80 9.11 3.61 -8.89
CA CYS A 80 9.14 3.90 -10.33
C CYS A 80 9.09 2.64 -11.18
N GLU A 81 9.85 1.61 -10.83
CA GLU A 81 9.80 0.33 -11.53
C GLU A 81 8.42 -0.31 -11.43
N ALA A 82 7.79 -0.29 -10.25
CA ALA A 82 6.45 -0.82 -10.04
C ALA A 82 5.42 -0.12 -10.93
N VAL A 83 5.50 1.20 -11.07
CA VAL A 83 4.54 1.99 -11.88
C VAL A 83 4.92 2.09 -13.37
N GLY A 84 6.00 1.42 -13.79
CA GLY A 84 6.44 1.38 -15.19
C GLY A 84 7.28 2.58 -15.65
N LEU A 85 7.79 3.37 -14.71
CA LEU A 85 8.66 4.53 -14.92
C LEU A 85 10.16 4.24 -14.73
N GLY A 86 10.57 2.98 -14.51
CA GLY A 86 11.96 2.59 -14.19
C GLY A 86 13.05 3.02 -15.21
N GLY A 87 12.67 3.50 -16.39
CA GLY A 87 13.60 4.12 -17.34
C GLY A 87 13.90 5.60 -17.09
N ARG A 88 13.08 6.29 -16.29
CA ARG A 88 13.13 7.74 -16.04
C ARG A 88 13.92 8.12 -14.78
N THR A 89 14.39 7.14 -14.01
CA THR A 89 15.08 7.34 -12.72
C THR A 89 16.60 7.30 -12.81
N ARG A 90 17.18 7.35 -14.01
CA ARG A 90 18.65 7.32 -14.17
C ARG A 90 19.28 8.67 -13.82
N ARG A 91 19.50 8.88 -12.52
CA ARG A 91 20.23 9.99 -11.86
C ARG A 91 19.51 11.34 -11.81
N GLY A 92 19.27 11.79 -10.58
CA GLY A 92 18.87 13.13 -10.21
C GLY A 92 18.80 13.22 -8.69
N PRO A 93 18.74 14.43 -8.10
CA PRO A 93 18.41 14.60 -6.70
C PRO A 93 17.03 13.97 -6.39
N VAL A 94 16.85 13.53 -5.14
CA VAL A 94 15.63 12.84 -4.66
C VAL A 94 14.36 13.60 -5.04
N GLU A 95 14.39 14.93 -4.93
CA GLU A 95 13.27 15.82 -5.23
C GLU A 95 12.85 15.74 -6.70
N ALA A 96 13.82 15.71 -7.63
CA ALA A 96 13.53 15.60 -9.06
C ALA A 96 12.94 14.22 -9.42
N LEU A 97 13.33 13.17 -8.70
CA LEU A 97 12.77 11.83 -8.87
C LEU A 97 11.32 11.77 -8.36
N VAL A 98 11.01 12.45 -7.25
CA VAL A 98 9.63 12.58 -6.75
C VAL A 98 8.76 13.30 -7.78
N GLU A 99 9.24 14.39 -8.38
CA GLU A 99 8.52 15.10 -9.46
C GLU A 99 8.20 14.18 -10.64
N VAL A 100 9.17 13.40 -11.11
CA VAL A 100 8.97 12.42 -12.19
C VAL A 100 7.90 11.38 -11.85
N VAL A 101 7.85 10.92 -10.59
CA VAL A 101 6.83 9.99 -10.11
C VAL A 101 5.46 10.67 -10.12
N CYS A 102 5.37 11.87 -9.55
CA CYS A 102 4.14 12.68 -9.51
C CYS A 102 3.59 12.90 -10.92
N GLU A 103 4.41 13.35 -11.87
CA GLU A 103 3.99 13.57 -13.26
C GLU A 103 3.53 12.28 -13.94
N GLY A 104 4.23 11.17 -13.69
CA GLY A 104 3.87 9.88 -14.25
C GLY A 104 2.55 9.33 -13.70
N LEU A 105 2.20 9.66 -12.45
CA LEU A 105 1.00 9.17 -11.77
C LEU A 105 -0.20 10.12 -11.87
N ALA A 106 -0.01 11.39 -12.25
CA ALA A 106 -1.05 12.42 -12.27
C ALA A 106 -2.30 12.01 -13.05
N GLU A 107 -2.12 11.35 -14.20
CA GLU A 107 -3.19 10.91 -15.10
C GLU A 107 -3.59 9.44 -14.94
N MET A 108 -2.98 8.73 -13.97
CA MET A 108 -3.21 7.30 -13.76
C MET A 108 -4.30 7.05 -12.70
N HIS A 109 -5.15 6.07 -12.98
CA HIS A 109 -6.13 5.54 -12.04
C HIS A 109 -5.77 4.10 -11.65
N LEU A 110 -4.84 3.98 -10.70
CA LEU A 110 -4.26 2.71 -10.26
C LEU A 110 -4.25 2.54 -8.73
N LEU A 111 -4.15 1.29 -8.32
CA LEU A 111 -3.80 0.92 -6.94
C LEU A 111 -2.30 0.63 -6.85
N LEU A 112 -1.58 1.37 -6.03
CA LEU A 112 -0.18 1.09 -5.69
C LEU A 112 -0.13 0.37 -4.34
N VAL A 113 0.42 -0.84 -4.33
CA VAL A 113 0.67 -1.60 -3.11
C VAL A 113 2.13 -1.42 -2.71
N LEU A 114 2.36 -0.88 -1.51
CA LEU A 114 3.69 -0.78 -0.89
C LEU A 114 3.80 -1.84 0.21
N ASP A 115 4.57 -2.89 -0.02
CA ASP A 115 4.73 -3.96 0.96
C ASP A 115 6.01 -3.77 1.78
N SER A 116 5.96 -4.09 3.08
CA SER A 116 7.11 -4.05 4.00
C SER A 116 7.70 -2.65 4.24
N CYS A 117 6.85 -1.62 4.41
CA CYS A 117 7.26 -0.22 4.62
C CYS A 117 7.97 0.06 5.97
N GLU A 118 8.21 -0.93 6.81
CA GLU A 118 8.65 -0.74 8.19
C GLU A 118 10.06 -0.13 8.33
N HIS A 119 10.98 -0.48 7.42
CA HIS A 119 12.35 0.04 7.41
C HIS A 119 12.46 1.42 6.76
N VAL A 120 11.54 1.75 5.85
CA VAL A 120 11.53 2.97 5.03
C VAL A 120 10.33 3.86 5.31
N ARG A 121 9.73 3.74 6.50
CA ARG A 121 8.51 4.47 6.88
C ARG A 121 8.62 5.98 6.68
N PRO A 122 9.70 6.68 7.12
CA PRO A 122 9.81 8.12 6.92
C PRO A 122 9.84 8.52 5.44
N GLY A 123 10.63 7.80 4.62
CA GLY A 123 10.70 8.04 3.17
C GLY A 123 9.36 7.77 2.47
N CYS A 124 8.66 6.69 2.86
CA CYS A 124 7.31 6.39 2.36
C CYS A 124 6.33 7.51 2.72
N ALA A 125 6.34 7.99 3.96
CA ALA A 125 5.43 9.04 4.40
C ALA A 125 5.64 10.34 3.62
N HIS A 126 6.90 10.71 3.36
CA HIS A 126 7.25 11.86 2.54
C HIS A 126 6.76 11.70 1.10
N LEU A 127 7.11 10.59 0.44
CA LEU A 127 6.70 10.31 -0.94
C LEU A 127 5.17 10.30 -1.08
N LEU A 128 4.46 9.64 -0.18
CA LEU A 128 3.00 9.55 -0.19
C LEU A 128 2.33 10.91 0.01
N GLY A 129 2.90 11.78 0.84
CA GLY A 129 2.41 13.15 1.01
C GLY A 129 2.39 13.94 -0.30
N GLU A 130 3.43 13.77 -1.11
CA GLU A 130 3.56 14.45 -2.40
C GLU A 130 2.67 13.80 -3.48
N ILE A 131 2.78 12.49 -3.71
CA ILE A 131 2.08 11.83 -4.83
C ILE A 131 0.56 11.81 -4.64
N LEU A 132 0.05 11.71 -3.40
CA LEU A 132 -1.40 11.75 -3.14
C LEU A 132 -1.98 13.16 -3.30
N THR A 133 -1.14 14.19 -3.28
CA THR A 133 -1.57 15.57 -3.54
C THR A 133 -1.66 15.84 -5.04
N THR A 134 -0.74 15.29 -5.83
CA THR A 134 -0.64 15.51 -7.28
C THR A 134 -1.44 14.51 -8.12
N SER A 135 -1.74 13.32 -7.58
CA SER A 135 -2.38 12.21 -8.32
C SER A 135 -3.75 11.87 -7.73
N PRO A 136 -4.85 12.48 -8.20
CA PRO A 136 -6.19 12.25 -7.65
C PRO A 136 -6.73 10.84 -7.94
N GLY A 137 -6.26 10.19 -9.01
CA GLY A 137 -6.64 8.81 -9.38
C GLY A 137 -5.83 7.72 -8.66
N LEU A 138 -4.82 8.10 -7.87
CA LEU A 138 -3.98 7.15 -7.16
C LEU A 138 -4.63 6.71 -5.84
N THR A 139 -4.75 5.40 -5.64
CA THR A 139 -5.01 4.82 -4.33
C THR A 139 -3.80 4.00 -3.89
N VAL A 140 -3.49 4.03 -2.60
CA VAL A 140 -2.34 3.34 -2.01
C VAL A 140 -2.78 2.39 -0.92
N LEU A 141 -2.27 1.16 -0.98
CA LEU A 141 -2.35 0.16 0.08
C LEU A 141 -0.92 -0.10 0.60
N ALA A 142 -0.64 0.26 1.85
CA ALA A 142 0.66 0.03 2.46
C ALA A 142 0.59 -1.09 3.51
N THR A 143 1.66 -1.87 3.67
CA THR A 143 1.81 -2.78 4.82
C THR A 143 2.94 -2.29 5.73
N SER A 144 2.63 -2.07 7.01
CA SER A 144 3.60 -1.58 7.99
C SER A 144 3.27 -2.07 9.40
N GLY A 145 4.26 -2.26 10.27
CA GLY A 145 3.99 -2.61 11.68
C GLY A 145 3.30 -1.48 12.46
N GLN A 146 3.40 -0.24 11.96
CA GLN A 146 2.85 0.97 12.55
C GLN A 146 2.29 1.90 11.47
N PRO A 147 1.39 2.84 11.80
CA PRO A 147 0.93 3.87 10.87
C PRO A 147 2.09 4.64 10.23
N LEU A 148 1.94 5.04 8.98
CA LEU A 148 2.94 5.85 8.26
C LEU A 148 2.92 7.31 8.72
N GLY A 149 1.80 7.80 9.25
CA GLY A 149 1.66 9.17 9.75
C GLY A 149 1.32 10.19 8.66
N VAL A 150 0.70 9.74 7.56
CA VAL A 150 0.34 10.59 6.42
C VAL A 150 -1.08 11.14 6.61
N ARG A 151 -1.33 12.37 6.17
CA ARG A 151 -2.68 12.97 6.25
C ARG A 151 -3.68 12.19 5.40
N GLY A 152 -4.83 11.86 5.98
CA GLY A 152 -5.86 11.08 5.30
C GLY A 152 -5.58 9.58 5.24
N GLU A 153 -4.53 9.10 5.93
CA GLU A 153 -4.26 7.68 6.13
C GLU A 153 -5.38 7.01 6.93
N GLN A 154 -5.90 5.91 6.40
CA GLN A 154 -6.78 5.00 7.12
C GLN A 154 -5.99 3.78 7.59
N CYS A 155 -5.98 3.53 8.89
CA CYS A 155 -5.30 2.37 9.46
C CYS A 155 -6.29 1.21 9.59
N VAL A 156 -5.97 0.07 8.97
CA VAL A 156 -6.69 -1.19 9.17
C VAL A 156 -5.81 -2.11 9.99
N GLY A 157 -6.24 -2.40 11.22
CA GLY A 157 -5.53 -3.31 12.11
C GLY A 157 -5.80 -4.76 11.75
N VAL A 158 -4.79 -5.45 11.23
CA VAL A 158 -4.83 -6.87 10.95
C VAL A 158 -4.48 -7.64 12.21
N LEU A 159 -5.45 -8.36 12.74
CA LEU A 159 -5.19 -9.38 13.75
C LEU A 159 -4.78 -10.65 13.02
N GLY A 160 -3.65 -11.25 13.41
CA GLY A 160 -3.18 -12.50 12.79
C GLY A 160 -4.29 -13.56 12.79
N ALA A 161 -4.33 -14.36 11.71
CA ALA A 161 -5.29 -15.44 11.53
C ALA A 161 -5.36 -16.32 12.79
N GLY A 162 -6.44 -16.17 13.58
CA GLY A 162 -6.65 -16.88 14.85
C GLY A 162 -7.05 -16.01 16.04
N ALA A 163 -7.03 -14.69 15.94
CA ALA A 163 -7.54 -13.83 17.00
C ALA A 163 -9.07 -13.65 16.88
N ASP A 164 -9.80 -14.35 17.74
CA ASP A 164 -11.21 -14.06 18.05
C ASP A 164 -11.39 -12.55 18.30
N PRO A 165 -12.30 -11.84 17.60
CA PRO A 165 -12.62 -10.46 17.92
C PRO A 165 -13.33 -10.48 19.28
N GLY A 166 -12.56 -10.38 20.36
CA GLY A 166 -13.06 -10.39 21.73
C GLY A 166 -14.29 -9.49 21.88
N PRO A 167 -15.25 -9.84 22.75
CA PRO A 167 -16.56 -9.23 22.77
C PRO A 167 -16.44 -7.71 22.92
N GLY A 168 -17.06 -6.98 21.98
CA GLY A 168 -17.04 -5.53 21.92
C GLY A 168 -17.43 -4.85 23.24
N PRO A 169 -17.13 -3.56 23.39
CA PRO A 169 -17.27 -2.86 24.67
C PRO A 169 -18.70 -3.00 25.19
N ARG A 170 -18.84 -3.58 26.39
CA ARG A 170 -20.13 -3.65 27.10
C ARG A 170 -20.57 -2.23 27.46
N PRO A 171 -21.86 -1.89 27.27
CA PRO A 171 -22.37 -0.58 27.67
C PRO A 171 -22.25 -0.39 29.19
N PRO A 172 -22.00 0.85 29.67
CA PRO A 172 -21.98 1.14 31.10
C PRO A 172 -23.38 0.93 31.71
N ARG A 173 -23.41 0.42 32.95
CA ARG A 173 -24.63 0.19 33.75
C ARG A 173 -25.32 1.48 34.14
#